data_AF-A0A6E8VLV0-F1
#
_entry.id   AF-A0A6E8VLV0-F1
#
_cell.length_a   1.000
_cell.length_b   1.000
_cell.length_c   1.000
_cell.angle_alpha   90.00
_cell.angle_beta   90.00
_cell.angle_gamma   90.00
#
_symmetry.space_group_name_H-M   'P 1'
#
loop_
_entity.id
_entity.type
_entity.pdbx_description
1 polymer ?
#
loop_
_entity_poly.entity_id
_entity_poly.type
_entity_poly.pdbx_seq_one_letter_code
_entity_poly.pdbx_strand_id
1 'polypeptide(L)'
;MRVDVALPSENFSSEAVYLDGMKGYPDPKCKPTIRENLAVFELSLTNIYDCGVTRVINQITGKKVFYHRIIVETGPDTGKEIVSVKCITTGPSYNVTHGIVKRDVLPAGFQEPEDLEITTSITENAPEPSLGIAIRQGDKLVSGDLNVSPGAHLQMEIFLDNRSAPIYGLGVNYMLVTDTKYQEETIIFNGCSVDPYLFENFNTVDGDLLAAKFRAFKFPESTYVQFRGTVNVCVDRCKGVICSNGQTAFGRRKREISAAPADPNKVYEVTMTTFIKVNYDENADQNTVSEIDQKIRQLKLTNQKLARNSRAGNVFESIHNVPARTADVEQPEATTLPADNESAKVEETIVFREVITRQEEQEDASFESASGSSRRTGWQLGALLAALCTIALEIVRH
;
A
#
# COMPACT_ATOMS: atom_id res chain seq x y z
N MET A 1 -3.81 3.01 -17.22
CA MET A 1 -2.34 3.05 -17.31
C MET A 1 -1.90 1.85 -18.12
N ARG A 2 -1.29 2.09 -19.28
CA ARG A 2 -0.68 1.03 -20.07
C ARG A 2 0.81 0.97 -19.71
N VAL A 3 1.31 -0.23 -19.45
CA VAL A 3 2.70 -0.48 -19.06
C VAL A 3 3.29 -1.49 -20.01
N ASP A 4 4.39 -1.11 -20.64
CA ASP A 4 5.10 -1.94 -21.60
C ASP A 4 6.43 -2.36 -20.94
N VAL A 5 6.60 -3.65 -20.66
CA VAL A 5 7.79 -4.21 -19.99
C VAL A 5 8.57 -5.06 -20.98
N ALA A 6 9.81 -4.66 -21.25
CA ALA A 6 10.72 -5.41 -22.11
C ALA A 6 11.21 -6.69 -21.41
N LEU A 7 11.05 -7.83 -22.09
CA LEU A 7 11.46 -9.14 -21.62
C LEU A 7 12.86 -9.48 -22.14
N PRO A 8 13.69 -10.19 -21.35
CA PRO A 8 15.06 -10.50 -21.74
C PRO A 8 15.17 -11.61 -22.81
N SER A 9 14.11 -12.37 -23.11
CA SER A 9 14.12 -13.42 -24.14
C SER A 9 12.75 -13.70 -24.78
N GLU A 10 12.76 -14.26 -26.00
CA GLU A 10 11.57 -14.51 -26.84
C GLU A 10 10.70 -15.70 -26.36
N ASN A 11 11.20 -16.52 -25.44
CA ASN A 11 10.52 -17.73 -24.94
C ASN A 11 10.09 -17.59 -23.47
N PHE A 12 9.53 -16.43 -23.11
CA PHE A 12 9.02 -16.20 -21.76
C PHE A 12 7.60 -16.76 -21.58
N SER A 13 7.40 -17.54 -20.52
CA SER A 13 6.05 -17.95 -20.09
C SER A 13 5.29 -16.74 -19.56
N SER A 14 4.00 -16.62 -19.88
CA SER A 14 3.11 -15.59 -19.30
C SER A 14 2.93 -15.70 -17.80
N GLU A 15 3.30 -16.83 -17.20
CA GLU A 15 3.27 -17.05 -15.75
C GLU A 15 4.50 -16.47 -15.02
N ALA A 16 5.56 -16.17 -15.76
CA ALA A 16 6.81 -15.65 -15.21
C ALA A 16 6.81 -14.11 -15.06
N VAL A 17 5.81 -13.43 -15.61
CA VAL A 17 5.66 -11.97 -15.54
C VAL A 17 4.29 -11.66 -14.96
N TYR A 18 4.26 -11.09 -13.76
CA TYR A 18 3.02 -10.90 -13.03
C TYR A 18 3.06 -9.68 -12.11
N LEU A 19 1.87 -9.20 -11.75
CA LEU A 19 1.68 -8.12 -10.79
C LEU A 19 2.03 -8.60 -9.37
N ASP A 20 2.75 -7.80 -8.59
CA ASP A 20 3.20 -8.17 -7.24
C ASP A 20 2.01 -8.61 -6.36
N GLY A 21 2.18 -9.73 -5.65
CA GLY A 21 1.10 -10.38 -4.89
C GLY A 21 0.02 -11.10 -5.72
N MET A 22 0.11 -11.13 -7.05
CA MET A 22 -0.95 -11.67 -7.92
C MET A 22 -0.51 -12.83 -8.84
N LYS A 23 0.58 -13.55 -8.50
CA LYS A 23 0.99 -14.73 -9.29
C LYS A 23 -0.12 -15.79 -9.29
N GLY A 24 -0.51 -16.24 -10.47
CA GLY A 24 -1.58 -17.23 -10.64
C GLY A 24 -3.00 -16.70 -10.36
N TYR A 25 -3.18 -15.38 -10.19
CA TYR A 25 -4.51 -14.78 -10.06
C TYR A 25 -5.34 -15.02 -11.34
N PRO A 26 -6.61 -15.47 -11.22
CA PRO A 26 -7.37 -15.97 -12.37
C PRO A 26 -7.89 -14.88 -13.31
N ASP A 27 -8.04 -13.63 -12.87
CA ASP A 27 -8.64 -12.57 -13.69
C ASP A 27 -7.75 -12.23 -14.90
N PRO A 28 -8.26 -12.37 -16.14
CA PRO A 28 -7.49 -12.06 -17.34
C PRO A 28 -7.08 -10.59 -17.45
N LYS A 29 -7.81 -9.65 -16.82
CA LYS A 29 -7.46 -8.21 -16.87
C LYS A 29 -6.12 -7.89 -16.22
N CYS A 30 -5.72 -8.72 -15.26
CA CYS A 30 -4.50 -8.53 -14.48
C CYS A 30 -3.33 -9.36 -15.02
N LYS A 31 -3.51 -10.04 -16.16
CA LYS A 31 -2.47 -10.81 -16.84
C LYS A 31 -1.84 -9.98 -17.96
N PRO A 32 -0.53 -10.14 -18.22
CA PRO A 32 0.09 -9.47 -19.34
C PRO A 32 -0.39 -10.04 -20.66
N THR A 33 -0.50 -9.18 -21.67
CA THR A 33 -0.54 -9.60 -23.07
C THR A 33 0.88 -9.62 -23.60
N ILE A 34 1.41 -10.81 -23.92
CA ILE A 34 2.77 -10.95 -24.47
C ILE A 34 2.73 -10.79 -25.99
N ARG A 35 3.56 -9.91 -26.51
CA ARG A 35 3.83 -9.74 -27.93
C ARG A 35 5.35 -9.79 -28.14
N GLU A 36 5.84 -10.87 -28.71
CA GLU A 36 7.29 -11.10 -28.92
C GLU A 36 8.07 -10.94 -27.60
N ASN A 37 8.90 -9.88 -27.48
CA ASN A 37 9.69 -9.57 -26.29
C ASN A 37 9.06 -8.50 -25.38
N LEU A 38 7.76 -8.27 -25.50
CA LEU A 38 7.07 -7.22 -24.73
C LEU A 38 5.88 -7.78 -23.96
N ALA A 39 5.89 -7.61 -22.64
CA ALA A 39 4.73 -7.82 -21.80
C ALA A 39 3.97 -6.51 -21.61
N VAL A 40 2.70 -6.48 -22.03
CA VAL A 40 1.84 -5.30 -21.93
C VAL A 40 0.79 -5.50 -20.85
N PHE A 41 0.73 -4.59 -19.88
CA PHE A 41 -0.32 -4.52 -18.86
C PHE A 41 -1.23 -3.31 -19.09
N GLU A 42 -2.54 -3.51 -18.95
CA GLU A 42 -3.54 -2.44 -18.98
C GLU A 42 -4.24 -2.33 -17.63
N LEU A 43 -3.76 -1.40 -16.79
CA LEU A 43 -4.23 -1.24 -15.42
C LEU A 43 -5.25 -0.09 -15.31
N SER A 44 -6.38 -0.36 -14.67
CA SER A 44 -7.43 0.64 -14.44
C SER A 44 -7.00 1.64 -13.35
N LEU A 45 -7.23 2.93 -13.59
CA LEU A 45 -7.00 4.00 -12.60
C LEU A 45 -8.30 4.45 -11.90
N THR A 46 -9.46 4.08 -12.45
CA THR A 46 -10.77 4.37 -11.86
C THR A 46 -11.13 3.33 -10.82
N ASN A 47 -11.03 2.05 -11.18
CA ASN A 47 -11.19 0.92 -10.28
C ASN A 47 -9.82 0.31 -9.96
N ILE A 48 -9.12 0.95 -9.03
CA ILE A 48 -7.77 0.55 -8.60
C ILE A 48 -7.74 -0.82 -7.89
N TYR A 49 -8.90 -1.32 -7.46
CA TYR A 49 -9.01 -2.57 -6.74
C TYR A 49 -8.88 -3.80 -7.64
N ASP A 50 -9.24 -3.72 -8.92
CA ASP A 50 -9.29 -4.90 -9.79
C ASP A 50 -7.92 -5.60 -9.91
N CYS A 51 -6.86 -4.82 -10.10
CA CYS A 51 -5.49 -5.32 -10.33
C CYS A 51 -4.46 -4.72 -9.38
N GLY A 52 -4.82 -4.48 -8.12
CA GLY A 52 -3.79 -4.21 -7.12
C GLY A 52 -3.17 -2.81 -7.14
N VAL A 53 -3.71 -1.85 -7.90
CA VAL A 53 -3.06 -0.55 -8.10
C VAL A 53 -3.15 0.27 -6.81
N THR A 54 -2.02 0.78 -6.35
CA THR A 54 -1.98 1.66 -5.19
C THR A 54 -2.17 3.10 -5.63
N ARG A 55 -3.05 3.84 -4.95
CA ARG A 55 -3.33 5.25 -5.23
C ARG A 55 -2.94 6.10 -4.02
N VAL A 56 -2.06 7.05 -4.22
CA VAL A 56 -1.66 8.08 -3.27
C VAL A 56 -2.31 9.40 -3.69
N ILE A 57 -3.03 10.03 -2.78
CA ILE A 57 -3.66 11.33 -2.97
C ILE A 57 -2.99 12.31 -2.03
N ASN A 58 -2.39 13.36 -2.57
CA ASN A 58 -1.97 14.51 -1.78
C ASN A 58 -3.21 15.35 -1.43
N GLN A 59 -3.53 15.45 -0.15
CA GLN A 59 -4.74 16.12 0.33
C GLN A 59 -4.64 17.65 0.24
N ILE A 60 -3.43 18.19 0.08
CA ILE A 60 -3.18 19.63 -0.05
C ILE A 60 -3.27 20.05 -1.52
N THR A 61 -2.62 19.31 -2.41
CA THR A 61 -2.52 19.69 -3.83
C THR A 61 -3.55 19.00 -4.72
N GLY A 62 -4.24 17.97 -4.23
CA GLY A 62 -5.14 17.13 -5.02
C GLY A 62 -4.43 16.23 -6.03
N LYS A 63 -3.08 16.24 -6.06
CA LYS A 63 -2.27 15.40 -6.95
C LYS A 63 -2.50 13.92 -6.63
N LYS A 64 -2.80 13.13 -7.65
CA LYS A 64 -2.98 11.68 -7.54
C LYS A 64 -1.82 10.96 -8.21
N VAL A 65 -1.21 10.05 -7.47
CA VAL A 65 -0.11 9.21 -7.94
C VAL A 65 -0.55 7.77 -7.81
N PHE A 66 -0.42 7.02 -8.88
CA PHE A 66 -0.74 5.60 -8.94
C PHE A 66 0.55 4.83 -9.11
N TYR A 67 0.73 3.73 -8.38
CA TYR A 67 1.86 2.86 -8.62
C TYR A 67 1.53 1.39 -8.40
N HIS A 68 2.34 0.54 -9.01
CA HIS A 68 2.29 -0.90 -8.84
C HIS A 68 3.68 -1.49 -9.15
N ARG A 69 3.94 -2.72 -8.69
CA ARG A 69 5.21 -3.43 -8.91
C ARG A 69 4.95 -4.66 -9.78
N ILE A 70 5.73 -4.84 -10.84
CA ILE A 70 5.67 -6.00 -11.72
C ILE A 70 6.88 -6.86 -11.41
N ILE A 71 6.66 -8.15 -11.22
CA ILE A 71 7.72 -9.14 -10.98
C ILE A 71 8.01 -9.87 -12.29
N VAL A 72 9.28 -9.96 -12.64
CA VAL A 72 9.79 -10.72 -13.78
C VAL A 72 10.72 -11.81 -13.23
N GLU A 73 10.33 -13.07 -13.43
CA GLU A 73 11.12 -14.25 -13.04
C GLU A 73 11.84 -14.81 -14.27
N THR A 74 13.18 -14.76 -14.29
CA THR A 74 13.97 -15.18 -15.48
C THR A 74 14.29 -16.68 -15.50
N GLY A 75 13.90 -17.43 -14.45
CA GLY A 75 14.27 -18.84 -14.24
C GLY A 75 14.26 -19.23 -12.75
N PRO A 76 14.40 -20.53 -12.43
CA PRO A 76 14.30 -21.04 -11.05
C PRO A 76 15.45 -20.60 -10.12
N ASP A 77 16.64 -20.40 -10.68
CA ASP A 77 17.86 -20.02 -9.95
C ASP A 77 18.30 -18.56 -10.23
N THR A 78 17.69 -17.91 -11.23
CA THR A 78 17.93 -16.50 -11.54
C THR A 78 17.05 -15.60 -10.68
N GLY A 79 17.60 -14.51 -10.19
CA GLY A 79 16.92 -13.58 -9.28
C GLY A 79 15.59 -13.05 -9.80
N LYS A 80 14.74 -12.60 -8.86
CA LYS A 80 13.49 -11.91 -9.16
C LYS A 80 13.80 -10.46 -9.47
N GLU A 81 13.31 -9.99 -10.61
CA GLU A 81 13.43 -8.59 -10.97
C GLU A 81 12.12 -7.87 -10.68
N ILE A 82 12.24 -6.65 -10.14
CA ILE A 82 11.10 -5.83 -9.77
C ILE A 82 11.09 -4.58 -10.64
N VAL A 83 10.01 -4.42 -11.39
CA VAL A 83 9.74 -3.26 -12.23
C VAL A 83 8.67 -2.42 -11.53
N SER A 84 9.08 -1.29 -10.96
CA SER A 84 8.18 -0.34 -10.29
C SER A 84 7.62 0.64 -11.30
N VAL A 85 6.30 0.72 -11.38
CA VAL A 85 5.59 1.58 -12.33
C VAL A 85 4.87 2.68 -11.56
N LYS A 86 4.99 3.91 -12.01
CA LYS A 86 4.34 5.09 -11.43
C LYS A 86 3.61 5.88 -12.50
N CYS A 87 2.35 6.23 -12.28
CA CYS A 87 1.56 7.11 -13.14
C CYS A 87 1.06 8.30 -12.33
N ILE A 88 1.21 9.51 -12.89
CA ILE A 88 0.81 10.74 -12.22
C ILE A 88 -0.37 11.35 -12.99
N THR A 89 -1.43 11.69 -12.25
CA THR A 89 -2.56 12.48 -12.77
C THR A 89 -2.72 13.70 -11.89
N THR A 90 -2.71 14.89 -12.48
CA THR A 90 -3.03 16.13 -11.76
C THR A 90 -4.50 16.14 -11.36
N GLY A 91 -4.79 16.57 -10.13
CA GLY A 91 -6.15 16.90 -9.71
C GLY A 91 -6.62 18.19 -10.38
N PRO A 92 -7.89 18.60 -10.23
CA PRO A 92 -8.33 19.90 -10.70
C PRO A 92 -7.44 20.98 -10.07
N SER A 93 -6.86 21.85 -10.91
CA SER A 93 -6.08 22.98 -10.45
C SER A 93 -6.96 23.90 -9.62
N TYR A 94 -6.87 23.82 -8.29
CA TYR A 94 -7.40 24.88 -7.46
C TYR A 94 -6.48 26.07 -7.68
N ASN A 95 -6.93 27.03 -8.49
CA ASN A 95 -6.33 28.35 -8.57
C ASN A 95 -6.47 29.01 -7.20
N VAL A 96 -5.58 28.69 -6.27
CA VAL A 96 -5.45 29.41 -5.01
C VAL A 96 -4.82 30.74 -5.36
N THR A 97 -5.67 31.71 -5.69
CA THR A 97 -5.26 33.11 -5.76
C THR A 97 -4.91 33.54 -4.34
N HIS A 98 -3.63 33.40 -3.98
CA HIS A 98 -3.10 34.09 -2.82
C HIS A 98 -3.21 35.60 -3.11
N GLY A 99 -4.25 36.23 -2.56
CA GLY A 99 -4.36 37.68 -2.50
C GLY A 99 -3.28 38.21 -1.56
N ILE A 100 -2.07 38.39 -2.08
CA ILE A 100 -1.00 39.09 -1.36
C ILE A 100 -1.45 40.56 -1.31
N VAL A 101 -2.10 40.94 -0.21
CA VAL A 101 -2.32 42.36 0.09
C VAL A 101 -0.97 42.90 0.56
N LYS A 102 -0.25 43.55 -0.37
CA LYS A 102 0.91 44.38 -0.03
C LYS A 102 0.45 45.44 0.97
N ARG A 103 0.91 45.38 2.22
CA ARG A 103 0.96 46.58 3.06
C ARG A 103 2.17 47.39 2.58
N ASP A 104 1.92 48.34 1.68
CA ASP A 104 2.95 49.24 1.12
C ASP A 104 3.43 50.32 2.10
N VAL A 105 3.58 49.99 3.39
CA VAL A 105 4.14 50.93 4.36
C VAL A 105 5.20 50.20 5.17
N LEU A 106 6.44 50.36 4.73
CA LEU A 106 7.62 50.01 5.51
C LEU A 106 7.69 50.95 6.74
N PRO A 107 8.06 50.46 7.93
CA PRO A 107 8.21 51.31 9.11
C PRO A 107 9.21 52.45 8.85
N ALA A 108 9.00 53.61 9.48
CA ALA A 108 9.96 54.70 9.43
C ALA A 108 11.33 54.21 9.94
N GLY A 109 12.37 54.33 9.11
CA GLY A 109 13.71 53.82 9.40
C GLY A 109 14.05 52.46 8.77
N PHE A 110 13.16 51.87 7.96
CA PHE A 110 13.53 50.73 7.12
C PHE A 110 14.51 51.19 6.03
N GLN A 111 15.75 50.78 6.14
CA GLN A 111 16.81 51.06 5.17
C GLN A 111 17.17 49.73 4.51
N GLU A 112 16.78 49.58 3.24
CA GLU A 112 17.08 48.40 2.45
C GLU A 112 18.59 48.40 2.12
N PRO A 113 19.35 47.36 2.52
CA PRO A 113 20.75 47.26 2.15
C PRO A 113 20.89 47.11 0.62
N GLU A 114 21.84 47.83 0.01
CA GLU A 114 22.02 47.88 -1.45
C GLU A 114 22.39 46.51 -2.05
N ASP A 115 22.99 45.62 -1.24
CA ASP A 115 23.33 44.26 -1.63
C ASP A 115 22.90 43.26 -0.53
N LEU A 116 21.74 42.62 -0.73
CA LEU A 116 21.41 41.37 -0.05
C LEU A 116 22.10 40.23 -0.81
N GLU A 117 23.32 39.86 -0.40
CA GLU A 117 23.85 38.53 -0.73
C GLU A 117 23.00 37.50 0.02
N ILE A 118 21.88 37.09 -0.58
CA ILE A 118 21.13 35.93 -0.12
C ILE A 118 22.07 34.75 -0.29
N THR A 119 22.79 34.39 0.78
CA THR A 119 23.52 33.14 0.88
C THR A 119 22.50 32.02 0.70
N THR A 120 22.37 31.54 -0.54
CA THR A 120 21.63 30.37 -1.01
C THR A 120 20.39 30.02 -0.18
N SER A 121 19.20 30.47 -0.61
CA SER A 121 17.95 29.89 -0.10
C SER A 121 17.83 28.45 -0.64
N ILE A 122 18.06 27.45 0.20
CA ILE A 122 17.85 26.04 -0.15
C ILE A 122 16.39 25.70 0.16
N THR A 123 15.59 25.52 -0.88
CA THR A 123 14.22 25.00 -0.76
C THR A 123 14.24 23.51 -1.09
N GLU A 124 14.12 22.65 -0.08
CA GLU A 124 13.90 21.22 -0.28
C GLU A 124 12.41 20.89 -0.16
N ASN A 125 11.93 20.05 -1.09
CA ASN A 125 10.56 19.55 -1.06
C ASN A 125 10.56 18.15 -0.46
N ALA A 126 9.62 17.89 0.45
CA ALA A 126 9.43 16.56 0.99
C ALA A 126 9.04 15.56 -0.13
N PRO A 127 9.59 14.33 -0.12
CA PRO A 127 9.34 13.33 -1.15
C PRO A 127 7.89 12.82 -1.12
N GLU A 128 7.38 12.38 -2.26
CA GLU A 128 6.10 11.67 -2.32
C GLU A 128 6.27 10.26 -1.70
N PRO A 129 5.42 9.87 -0.73
CA PRO A 129 5.59 8.60 -0.04
C PRO A 129 5.25 7.40 -0.91
N SER A 130 6.13 6.39 -0.89
CA SER A 130 5.89 5.07 -1.45
C SER A 130 5.68 4.07 -0.31
N LEU A 131 4.63 3.26 -0.39
CA LEU A 131 4.26 2.29 0.64
C LEU A 131 4.40 0.88 0.07
N GLY A 132 4.97 -0.01 0.87
CA GLY A 132 5.00 -1.44 0.63
C GLY A 132 4.02 -2.16 1.54
N ILE A 133 3.48 -3.29 1.06
CA ILE A 133 2.75 -4.24 1.89
C ILE A 133 3.50 -5.56 1.85
N ALA A 134 3.75 -6.13 3.03
CA ALA A 134 4.29 -7.46 3.18
C ALA A 134 3.38 -8.28 4.08
N ILE A 135 3.28 -9.58 3.78
CA ILE A 135 2.58 -10.54 4.64
C ILE A 135 3.61 -11.56 5.09
N ARG A 136 3.66 -11.81 6.39
CA ARG A 136 4.62 -12.70 7.01
C ARG A 136 3.93 -13.83 7.75
N GLN A 137 4.53 -15.01 7.70
CA GLN A 137 4.20 -16.15 8.54
C GLN A 137 5.46 -16.49 9.35
N GLY A 138 5.55 -15.96 10.57
CA GLY A 138 6.81 -15.91 11.30
C GLY A 138 7.84 -15.07 10.55
N ASP A 139 9.04 -15.61 10.34
CA ASP A 139 10.11 -14.88 9.64
C ASP A 139 10.01 -14.95 8.11
N LYS A 140 9.14 -15.80 7.57
CA LYS A 140 9.01 -16.02 6.13
C LYS A 140 8.00 -15.06 5.50
N LEU A 141 8.38 -14.45 4.37
CA LEU A 141 7.48 -13.69 3.52
C LEU A 141 6.52 -14.63 2.77
N VAL A 142 5.24 -14.34 2.87
CA VAL A 142 4.16 -14.97 2.11
C VAL A 142 3.99 -14.17 0.82
N SER A 143 4.68 -14.57 -0.24
CA SER A 143 4.39 -14.07 -1.59
C SER A 143 3.14 -14.72 -2.16
N GLY A 144 2.51 -14.10 -3.17
CA GLY A 144 1.22 -14.53 -3.75
C GLY A 144 1.14 -16.01 -4.21
N ASP A 145 2.29 -16.65 -4.41
CA ASP A 145 2.46 -18.06 -4.78
C ASP A 145 2.15 -19.02 -3.63
N LEU A 146 2.29 -18.57 -2.39
CA LEU A 146 2.21 -19.43 -1.21
C LEU A 146 0.76 -19.61 -0.78
N ASN A 147 0.24 -20.82 -0.94
CA ASN A 147 -1.03 -21.20 -0.35
C ASN A 147 -0.92 -21.11 1.18
N VAL A 148 -1.84 -20.40 1.81
CA VAL A 148 -1.94 -20.35 3.26
C VAL A 148 -3.10 -21.23 3.71
N SER A 149 -2.86 -22.04 4.75
CA SER A 149 -3.91 -22.85 5.38
C SER A 149 -4.86 -21.94 6.19
N PRO A 150 -6.18 -22.17 6.14
CA PRO A 150 -7.15 -21.52 7.01
C PRO A 150 -6.77 -21.64 8.48
N GLY A 151 -6.90 -20.53 9.20
CA GLY A 151 -6.51 -20.39 10.61
C GLY A 151 -5.03 -20.10 10.85
N ALA A 152 -4.17 -20.07 9.82
CA ALA A 152 -2.78 -19.70 10.02
C ALA A 152 -2.66 -18.27 10.59
N HIS A 153 -1.74 -18.11 11.52
CA HIS A 153 -1.39 -16.83 12.08
C HIS A 153 -0.42 -16.10 11.15
N LEU A 154 -0.91 -15.01 10.57
CA LEU A 154 -0.15 -14.15 9.66
C LEU A 154 0.03 -12.77 10.29
N GLN A 155 1.05 -12.05 9.82
CA GLN A 155 1.31 -10.67 10.18
C GLN A 155 1.35 -9.83 8.90
N MET A 156 0.50 -8.81 8.84
CA MET A 156 0.52 -7.81 7.78
C MET A 156 1.37 -6.62 8.20
N GLU A 157 2.29 -6.25 7.34
CA GLU A 157 3.22 -5.13 7.51
C GLU A 157 2.99 -4.12 6.39
N ILE A 158 2.76 -2.87 6.76
CA ILE A 158 2.68 -1.72 5.84
C ILE A 158 3.81 -0.78 6.23
N PHE A 159 4.69 -0.47 5.29
CA PHE A 159 5.90 0.30 5.56
C PHE A 159 6.13 1.40 4.53
N LEU A 160 6.76 2.49 4.97
CA LEU A 160 7.26 3.55 4.09
C LEU A 160 8.60 3.17 3.45
N ASP A 161 8.88 3.73 2.29
CA ASP A 161 10.22 3.68 1.71
C ASP A 161 11.22 4.53 2.51
N ASN A 162 12.51 4.21 2.35
CA ASN A 162 13.60 4.83 3.12
C ASN A 162 13.69 6.35 2.95
N ARG A 163 13.21 6.92 1.83
CA ARG A 163 13.24 8.39 1.63
C ARG A 163 12.14 9.09 2.40
N SER A 164 11.03 8.40 2.65
CA SER A 164 9.83 8.96 3.28
C SER A 164 9.69 8.61 4.76
N ALA A 165 10.23 7.48 5.21
CA ALA A 165 10.18 7.02 6.61
C ALA A 165 10.67 8.06 7.64
N PRO A 166 11.74 8.86 7.40
CA PRO A 166 12.18 9.87 8.37
C PRO A 166 11.26 11.10 8.50
N ILE A 167 10.35 11.30 7.55
CA ILE A 167 9.55 12.52 7.41
C ILE A 167 8.08 12.26 7.78
N TYR A 168 7.62 11.04 7.53
CA TYR A 168 6.22 10.69 7.63
C TYR A 168 5.97 9.50 8.55
N GLY A 169 4.79 9.50 9.15
CA GLY A 169 4.24 8.36 9.87
C GLY A 169 2.95 7.87 9.22
N LEU A 170 2.62 6.62 9.49
CA LEU A 170 1.48 5.91 8.95
C LEU A 170 0.37 5.73 9.99
N GLY A 171 -0.87 5.72 9.52
CA GLY A 171 -2.03 5.32 10.32
C GLY A 171 -3.10 4.68 9.46
N VAL A 172 -3.54 3.47 9.79
CA VAL A 172 -4.64 2.82 9.07
C VAL A 172 -5.96 3.47 9.48
N ASN A 173 -6.73 3.93 8.50
CA ASN A 173 -8.05 4.48 8.74
C ASN A 173 -9.15 3.42 8.58
N TYR A 174 -9.09 2.69 7.48
CA TYR A 174 -10.15 1.77 7.08
C TYR A 174 -9.57 0.57 6.38
N MET A 175 -10.15 -0.61 6.62
CA MET A 175 -9.78 -1.82 5.92
C MET A 175 -10.98 -2.73 5.73
N LEU A 176 -11.15 -3.18 4.50
CA LEU A 176 -12.20 -4.07 4.04
C LEU A 176 -11.56 -5.35 3.49
N VAL A 177 -12.23 -6.47 3.69
CA VAL A 177 -11.87 -7.74 3.08
C VAL A 177 -12.98 -8.18 2.15
N THR A 178 -12.66 -8.73 0.97
CA THR A 178 -13.65 -9.18 -0.01
C THR A 178 -13.20 -10.43 -0.75
N ASP A 179 -14.16 -11.22 -1.23
CA ASP A 179 -13.96 -12.37 -2.12
C ASP A 179 -13.83 -11.98 -3.60
N THR A 180 -13.64 -10.69 -3.88
CA THR A 180 -13.63 -10.05 -5.20
C THR A 180 -14.94 -10.16 -5.99
N LYS A 181 -16.02 -10.65 -5.35
CA LYS A 181 -17.32 -10.89 -5.99
C LYS A 181 -18.44 -10.17 -5.24
N TYR A 182 -19.02 -10.83 -4.23
CA TYR A 182 -20.26 -10.43 -3.58
C TYR A 182 -20.13 -10.27 -2.08
N GLN A 183 -19.10 -10.87 -1.47
CA GLN A 183 -18.90 -10.82 -0.03
C GLN A 183 -17.85 -9.79 0.30
N GLU A 184 -18.19 -8.88 1.18
CA GLU A 184 -17.27 -7.88 1.71
C GLU A 184 -17.56 -7.61 3.17
N GLU A 185 -16.50 -7.50 3.98
CA GLU A 185 -16.61 -7.23 5.40
C GLU A 185 -15.61 -6.16 5.80
N THR A 186 -16.06 -5.21 6.63
CA THR A 186 -15.15 -4.25 7.23
C THR A 186 -14.44 -4.93 8.39
N ILE A 187 -13.10 -4.91 8.38
CA ILE A 187 -12.26 -5.47 9.45
C ILE A 187 -11.62 -4.37 10.31
N ILE A 188 -11.30 -3.21 9.72
CA ILE A 188 -10.85 -2.02 10.44
C ILE A 188 -11.78 -0.85 10.10
N PHE A 189 -12.32 -0.20 11.11
CA PHE A 189 -13.16 0.99 10.98
C PHE A 189 -12.62 2.11 11.88
N ASN A 190 -12.31 3.27 11.28
CA ASN A 190 -11.71 4.41 11.97
C ASN A 190 -10.50 4.00 12.83
N GLY A 191 -9.58 3.21 12.27
CA GLY A 191 -8.37 2.73 12.93
C GLY A 191 -8.55 1.65 14.00
N CYS A 192 -9.77 1.18 14.26
CA CYS A 192 -10.04 0.10 15.22
C CYS A 192 -10.53 -1.16 14.54
N SER A 193 -10.04 -2.30 14.99
CA SER A 193 -10.55 -3.61 14.58
C SER A 193 -11.98 -3.84 15.05
N VAL A 194 -12.81 -4.35 14.14
CA VAL A 194 -14.18 -4.76 14.43
C VAL A 194 -14.21 -6.11 15.17
N ASP A 195 -13.29 -7.02 14.82
CA ASP A 195 -13.11 -8.31 15.49
C ASP A 195 -11.61 -8.60 15.72
N PRO A 196 -11.09 -8.30 16.92
CA PRO A 196 -9.69 -8.54 17.29
C PRO A 196 -9.25 -10.00 17.21
N TYR A 197 -10.18 -10.97 17.20
CA TYR A 197 -9.84 -12.38 17.05
C TYR A 197 -9.43 -12.71 15.62
N LEU A 198 -10.11 -12.11 14.63
CA LEU A 198 -9.82 -12.31 13.21
C LEU A 198 -8.67 -11.42 12.74
N PHE A 199 -8.67 -10.16 13.18
CA PHE A 199 -7.69 -9.17 12.75
C PHE A 199 -7.37 -8.24 13.93
N GLU A 200 -6.13 -8.23 14.39
CA GLU A 200 -5.70 -7.35 15.48
C GLU A 200 -5.58 -5.89 15.02
N ASN A 201 -5.51 -4.97 15.98
CA ASN A 201 -5.24 -3.58 15.67
C ASN A 201 -3.84 -3.39 15.09
N PHE A 202 -3.69 -2.45 14.15
CA PHE A 202 -2.37 -2.03 13.68
C PHE A 202 -1.62 -1.29 14.78
N ASN A 203 -0.40 -1.75 15.05
CA ASN A 203 0.53 -1.14 15.98
C ASN A 203 1.76 -0.66 15.22
N THR A 204 2.39 0.39 15.73
CA THR A 204 3.67 0.90 15.22
C THR A 204 4.54 1.32 16.40
N VAL A 205 5.87 1.17 16.24
CA VAL A 205 6.86 1.59 17.23
C VAL A 205 7.39 2.98 16.85
N ASP A 206 7.90 3.10 15.62
CA ASP A 206 8.59 4.31 15.14
C ASP A 206 7.69 5.23 14.29
N GLY A 207 6.56 4.72 13.80
CA GLY A 207 5.57 5.43 12.99
C GLY A 207 5.60 5.06 11.50
N ASP A 208 6.70 4.50 11.02
CA ASP A 208 6.97 4.19 9.61
C ASP A 208 6.56 2.77 9.20
N LEU A 209 6.50 1.83 10.17
CA LEU A 209 6.04 0.45 10.01
C LEU A 209 4.79 0.20 10.85
N LEU A 210 3.69 -0.19 10.19
CA LEU A 210 2.48 -0.68 10.83
C LEU A 210 2.41 -2.19 10.72
N ALA A 211 2.26 -2.86 11.85
CA ALA A 211 2.10 -4.31 11.92
C ALA A 211 0.77 -4.69 12.58
N ALA A 212 0.04 -5.62 11.97
CA ALA A 212 -1.15 -6.24 12.55
C ALA A 212 -1.13 -7.75 12.33
N LYS A 213 -1.46 -8.51 13.37
CA LYS A 213 -1.62 -9.96 13.25
C LYS A 213 -3.04 -10.29 12.85
N PHE A 214 -3.21 -11.33 12.06
CA PHE A 214 -4.53 -11.80 11.67
C PHE A 214 -4.53 -13.30 11.46
N ARG A 215 -5.71 -13.90 11.57
CA ARG A 215 -5.92 -15.31 11.23
C ARG A 215 -6.37 -15.39 9.79
N ALA A 216 -5.71 -16.21 8.99
CA ALA A 216 -6.14 -16.46 7.62
C ALA A 216 -7.55 -17.07 7.63
N PHE A 217 -8.46 -16.49 6.86
CA PHE A 217 -9.79 -17.04 6.64
C PHE A 217 -10.09 -17.06 5.17
N LYS A 218 -11.08 -17.86 4.78
CA LYS A 218 -11.49 -18.04 3.39
C LYS A 218 -12.99 -17.86 3.28
N PHE A 219 -13.44 -17.17 2.24
CA PHE A 219 -14.86 -17.13 1.88
C PHE A 219 -15.29 -18.45 1.23
N PRO A 220 -16.50 -18.98 1.50
CA PRO A 220 -16.93 -20.27 0.93
C PRO A 220 -16.81 -20.37 -0.59
N GLU A 221 -17.00 -19.26 -1.31
CA GLU A 221 -17.07 -19.23 -2.77
C GLU A 221 -15.76 -18.80 -3.48
N SER A 222 -14.70 -18.49 -2.73
CA SER A 222 -13.44 -18.01 -3.31
C SER A 222 -12.22 -18.48 -2.50
N THR A 223 -11.15 -18.86 -3.20
CA THR A 223 -9.83 -19.13 -2.62
C THR A 223 -8.99 -17.85 -2.48
N TYR A 224 -9.34 -16.80 -3.22
CA TYR A 224 -8.64 -15.52 -3.15
C TYR A 224 -9.39 -14.58 -2.21
N VAL A 225 -8.64 -14.02 -1.29
CA VAL A 225 -9.12 -13.00 -0.36
C VAL A 225 -8.38 -11.71 -0.66
N GLN A 226 -9.14 -10.69 -1.00
CA GLN A 226 -8.62 -9.36 -1.28
C GLN A 226 -8.83 -8.47 -0.06
N PHE A 227 -7.75 -7.83 0.38
CA PHE A 227 -7.78 -6.79 1.38
C PHE A 227 -7.68 -5.43 0.70
N ARG A 228 -8.57 -4.50 1.05
CA ARG A 228 -8.59 -3.12 0.58
C ARG A 228 -8.40 -2.20 1.77
N GLY A 229 -7.30 -1.46 1.79
CA GLY A 229 -6.93 -0.59 2.91
C GLY A 229 -6.84 0.87 2.50
N THR A 230 -7.24 1.76 3.41
CA THR A 230 -6.97 3.20 3.33
C THR A 230 -6.06 3.59 4.48
N VAL A 231 -4.85 4.02 4.14
CA VAL A 231 -3.81 4.43 5.08
C VAL A 231 -3.60 5.93 4.95
N ASN A 232 -3.63 6.62 6.09
CA ASN A 232 -3.25 8.03 6.18
C ASN A 232 -1.73 8.13 6.36
N VAL A 233 -1.13 9.10 5.68
CA VAL A 233 0.27 9.47 5.88
C VAL A 233 0.30 10.86 6.49
N CYS A 234 0.92 10.96 7.66
CA CYS A 234 1.00 12.18 8.43
C CYS A 234 2.44 12.68 8.53
N VAL A 235 2.67 13.99 8.65
CA VAL A 235 4.01 14.52 8.99
C VAL A 235 4.41 14.00 10.37
N ASP A 236 5.62 13.45 10.47
CA ASP A 236 6.21 12.80 11.64
C ASP A 236 5.41 11.57 12.11
N ARG A 237 4.26 11.76 12.76
CA ARG A 237 3.40 10.68 13.26
C ARG A 237 1.93 11.02 13.11
N CYS A 238 1.13 10.03 12.74
CA CYS A 238 -0.32 10.14 12.86
C CYS A 238 -0.75 10.09 14.33
N LYS A 239 -1.87 10.73 14.68
CA LYS A 239 -2.42 10.70 16.05
C LYS A 239 -2.75 9.27 16.51
N GLY A 240 -3.16 9.06 17.78
CA GLY A 240 -3.42 7.77 18.49
C GLY A 240 -4.91 7.35 18.74
N VAL A 241 -5.60 6.35 18.14
CA VAL A 241 -7.04 6.03 18.27
C VAL A 241 -7.15 5.23 19.54
N ILE A 242 -8.13 5.54 20.37
CA ILE A 242 -8.41 4.67 21.50
C ILE A 242 -9.66 3.89 21.15
N CYS A 243 -9.45 2.60 20.97
CA CYS A 243 -10.50 1.64 20.69
C CYS A 243 -11.25 1.29 21.98
N SER A 244 -12.47 0.77 21.83
CA SER A 244 -13.40 0.46 22.93
C SER A 244 -12.82 -0.56 23.95
N ASN A 245 -11.86 -1.37 23.52
CA ASN A 245 -11.15 -2.37 24.31
C ASN A 245 -9.97 -1.79 25.12
N GLY A 246 -9.77 -0.48 25.14
CA GLY A 246 -8.68 0.17 25.88
C GLY A 246 -7.31 0.06 25.22
N GLN A 247 -7.20 -0.66 24.10
CA GLN A 247 -6.00 -0.64 23.26
C GLN A 247 -5.91 0.69 22.52
N THR A 248 -4.72 1.28 22.53
CA THR A 248 -4.42 2.48 21.75
C THR A 248 -3.91 2.01 20.40
N ALA A 249 -4.75 2.07 19.37
CA ALA A 249 -4.28 2.11 18.00
C ALA A 249 -3.95 3.58 17.63
N PHE A 250 -3.72 3.94 16.36
CA PHE A 250 -3.34 5.31 15.95
C PHE A 250 -4.48 6.12 15.23
N GLY A 251 -4.94 7.27 15.80
CA GLY A 251 -5.98 8.34 15.58
C GLY A 251 -6.95 8.80 16.76
N ARG A 252 -6.65 9.73 17.72
CA ARG A 252 -7.61 10.08 18.83
C ARG A 252 -8.54 11.26 18.53
N ARG A 253 -9.84 11.14 18.89
CA ARG A 253 -10.47 11.78 20.09
C ARG A 253 -11.82 11.15 20.48
N LYS A 254 -12.05 11.07 21.80
CA LYS A 254 -13.29 10.67 22.49
C LYS A 254 -14.30 11.83 22.54
N ARG A 255 -15.41 11.68 21.80
CA ARG A 255 -16.81 12.15 21.97
C ARG A 255 -17.44 12.14 20.57
N GLU A 256 -18.62 11.53 20.43
CA GLU A 256 -19.43 11.59 19.19
C GLU A 256 -19.59 13.05 18.76
N ILE A 257 -18.92 13.43 17.67
CA ILE A 257 -19.21 14.61 16.88
C ILE A 257 -18.92 14.23 15.44
N SER A 258 -19.87 14.53 14.56
CA SER A 258 -19.86 14.42 13.10
C SER A 258 -18.46 14.56 12.50
N ALA A 259 -18.03 13.58 11.69
CA ALA A 259 -16.75 13.52 10.98
C ALA A 259 -15.53 13.82 11.88
N ALA A 260 -14.74 12.79 12.22
CA ALA A 260 -13.47 12.99 12.92
C ALA A 260 -12.69 14.13 12.21
N PRO A 261 -12.29 15.22 12.92
CA PRO A 261 -11.56 16.30 12.29
C PRO A 261 -10.33 15.70 11.64
N ALA A 262 -10.11 16.02 10.36
CA ALA A 262 -8.93 15.59 9.63
C ALA A 262 -7.70 15.84 10.51
N ASP A 263 -6.87 14.81 10.70
CA ASP A 263 -5.62 14.96 11.44
C ASP A 263 -4.87 16.14 10.79
N PRO A 264 -4.55 17.23 11.51
CA PRO A 264 -3.86 18.39 10.92
C PRO A 264 -2.52 18.00 10.30
N ASN A 265 -1.95 16.85 10.70
CA ASN A 265 -0.72 16.34 10.16
C ASN A 265 -0.94 15.44 8.92
N LYS A 266 -2.17 15.05 8.58
CA LYS A 266 -2.47 14.19 7.42
C LYS A 266 -2.20 14.97 6.13
N VAL A 267 -1.20 14.51 5.37
CA VAL A 267 -0.81 15.12 4.09
C VAL A 267 -1.21 14.23 2.92
N TYR A 268 -1.11 12.91 3.08
CA TYR A 268 -1.52 11.96 2.05
C TYR A 268 -2.54 10.95 2.54
N GLU A 269 -3.34 10.46 1.60
CA GLU A 269 -4.18 9.29 1.77
C GLU A 269 -3.82 8.26 0.71
N VAL A 270 -3.57 7.05 1.15
CA VAL A 270 -3.12 5.94 0.31
C VAL A 270 -4.18 4.86 0.33
N THR A 271 -4.78 4.60 -0.82
CA THR A 271 -5.66 3.45 -1.04
C THR A 271 -4.82 2.33 -1.65
N MET A 272 -4.76 1.18 -0.97
CA MET A 272 -3.91 0.05 -1.35
C MET A 272 -4.68 -1.26 -1.29
N THR A 273 -4.18 -2.27 -1.99
CA THR A 273 -4.79 -3.61 -2.00
C THR A 273 -3.75 -4.71 -1.96
N THR A 274 -4.10 -5.81 -1.30
CA THR A 274 -3.28 -7.02 -1.29
C THR A 274 -4.17 -8.25 -1.46
N PHE A 275 -3.63 -9.29 -2.09
CA PHE A 275 -4.33 -10.53 -2.38
C PHE A 275 -3.64 -11.67 -1.64
N ILE A 276 -4.44 -12.57 -1.07
CA ILE A 276 -3.96 -13.78 -0.42
C ILE A 276 -4.71 -14.96 -1.00
N LYS A 277 -3.96 -16.00 -1.37
CA LYS A 277 -4.53 -17.29 -1.78
C LYS A 277 -4.59 -18.21 -0.56
N VAL A 278 -5.81 -18.49 -0.11
CA VAL A 278 -6.08 -19.35 1.02
C VAL A 278 -6.68 -20.66 0.50
N ASN A 279 -6.09 -21.80 0.90
CA ASN A 279 -6.57 -23.12 0.49
C ASN A 279 -6.79 -24.02 1.70
N TYR A 280 -7.94 -24.70 1.74
CA TYR A 280 -8.16 -25.72 2.77
C TYR A 280 -7.26 -26.90 2.45
N ASP A 281 -6.18 -27.05 3.21
CA ASP A 281 -5.42 -28.30 3.20
C ASP A 281 -6.26 -29.37 3.92
N GLU A 282 -6.23 -30.62 3.44
CA GLU A 282 -6.98 -31.74 4.07
C GLU A 282 -6.56 -32.00 5.53
N ASN A 283 -5.40 -31.47 5.94
CA ASN A 283 -4.84 -31.56 7.28
C ASN A 283 -5.18 -30.36 8.19
N ALA A 284 -6.02 -29.42 7.73
CA ALA A 284 -6.41 -28.26 8.55
C ALA A 284 -7.27 -28.68 9.75
N ASP A 285 -7.04 -28.07 10.91
CA ASP A 285 -7.81 -28.35 12.13
C ASP A 285 -9.27 -27.86 11.96
N GLN A 286 -10.19 -28.80 11.76
CA GLN A 286 -11.61 -28.51 11.53
C GLN A 286 -12.25 -27.70 12.67
N ASN A 287 -11.76 -27.82 13.91
CA ASN A 287 -12.30 -27.05 15.02
C ASN A 287 -11.97 -25.56 14.86
N THR A 288 -10.72 -25.25 14.48
CA THR A 288 -10.28 -23.86 14.23
C THR A 288 -11.03 -23.25 13.06
N VAL A 289 -11.25 -24.00 11.98
CA VAL A 289 -12.04 -23.56 10.83
C VAL A 289 -13.47 -23.24 11.25
N SER A 290 -14.11 -24.11 12.03
CA SER A 290 -15.47 -23.89 12.52
C SER A 290 -15.57 -22.65 13.42
N GLU A 291 -14.60 -22.42 14.30
CA GLU A 291 -14.54 -21.24 15.15
C GLU A 291 -14.39 -19.95 14.32
N ILE A 292 -13.51 -19.97 13.31
CA ILE A 292 -13.30 -18.84 12.39
C ILE A 292 -14.58 -18.54 11.60
N ASP A 293 -15.28 -19.56 11.10
CA ASP A 293 -16.55 -19.38 10.38
C ASP A 293 -17.62 -18.73 11.27
N GLN A 294 -17.69 -19.11 12.55
CA GLN A 294 -18.59 -18.48 13.52
C GLN A 294 -18.23 -17.01 13.75
N LYS A 295 -16.94 -16.70 13.86
CA LYS A 295 -16.45 -15.32 14.01
C LYS A 295 -16.75 -14.45 12.80
N ILE A 296 -16.62 -14.97 11.59
CA ILE A 296 -17.00 -14.26 10.37
C ILE A 296 -18.50 -13.95 10.33
N ARG A 297 -19.35 -14.90 10.77
CA ARG A 297 -20.80 -14.63 10.91
C ARG A 297 -21.08 -13.54 11.95
N GLN A 298 -20.34 -13.52 13.05
CA GLN A 298 -20.45 -12.48 14.07
C GLN A 298 -19.98 -11.12 13.54
N LEU A 299 -18.91 -11.09 12.77
CA LEU A 299 -18.38 -9.90 12.09
C LEU A 299 -19.45 -9.31 11.15
N LYS A 300 -20.06 -10.15 10.31
CA LYS A 300 -21.21 -9.79 9.44
C LYS A 300 -22.31 -9.05 10.19
N LEU A 301 -22.75 -9.61 11.32
CA LEU A 301 -23.80 -9.02 12.14
C LEU A 301 -23.36 -7.70 12.78
N THR A 302 -22.10 -7.59 13.18
CA THR A 302 -21.53 -6.37 13.76
C THR A 302 -21.43 -5.26 12.71
N ASN A 303 -20.95 -5.57 11.51
CA ASN A 303 -20.91 -4.66 10.37
C ASN A 303 -22.29 -4.17 9.97
N GLN A 304 -23.30 -5.04 9.96
CA GLN A 304 -24.68 -4.64 9.71
C GLN A 304 -25.20 -3.62 10.74
N LYS A 305 -24.83 -3.77 12.03
CA LYS A 305 -25.18 -2.82 13.08
C LYS A 305 -24.43 -1.50 12.92
N LEU A 306 -23.13 -1.56 12.62
CA LEU A 306 -22.31 -0.38 12.35
C LEU A 306 -22.88 0.44 11.19
N ALA A 307 -23.22 -0.20 10.07
CA ALA A 307 -23.82 0.46 8.91
C ALA A 307 -25.15 1.16 9.24
N ARG A 308 -26.01 0.55 10.07
CA ARG A 308 -27.26 1.18 10.53
C ARG A 308 -27.00 2.42 11.38
N ASN A 309 -26.02 2.36 12.28
CA ASN A 309 -25.65 3.47 13.14
C ASN A 309 -25.01 4.61 12.33
N SER A 310 -24.18 4.29 11.33
CA SER A 310 -23.60 5.28 10.41
C SER A 310 -24.63 5.95 9.51
N ARG A 311 -25.69 5.24 9.12
CA ARG A 311 -26.79 5.83 8.31
C ARG A 311 -27.69 6.77 9.12
N ALA A 312 -27.71 6.66 10.45
CA ALA A 312 -28.37 7.62 11.33
C ALA A 312 -27.59 8.95 11.48
N GLY A 313 -26.36 9.03 10.95
CA GLY A 313 -25.57 10.25 10.85
C GLY A 313 -24.79 10.30 9.54
N ASN A 314 -25.43 10.78 8.45
CA ASN A 314 -24.90 11.08 7.12
C ASN A 314 -23.37 10.95 6.89
N VAL A 315 -22.80 9.73 6.76
CA VAL A 315 -21.41 9.50 6.28
C VAL A 315 -21.26 8.10 5.64
N PHE A 316 -22.11 7.71 4.67
CA PHE A 316 -21.93 6.40 3.99
C PHE A 316 -22.31 6.42 2.50
N GLU A 317 -21.94 7.45 1.75
CA GLU A 317 -22.35 7.55 0.34
C GLU A 317 -21.20 7.62 -0.68
N SER A 318 -19.93 7.52 -0.25
CA SER A 318 -18.80 7.68 -1.19
C SER A 318 -18.18 6.38 -1.70
N ILE A 319 -18.70 5.19 -1.36
CA ILE A 319 -18.04 3.92 -1.73
C ILE A 319 -18.96 2.89 -2.42
N HIS A 320 -20.29 3.01 -2.35
CA HIS A 320 -21.20 2.14 -3.11
C HIS A 320 -21.89 2.89 -4.24
N ASN A 321 -21.26 2.94 -5.41
CA ASN A 321 -22.00 3.20 -6.64
C ASN A 321 -21.87 1.99 -7.57
N VAL A 322 -22.80 1.04 -7.39
CA VAL A 322 -23.11 0.01 -8.38
C VAL A 322 -24.62 0.10 -8.62
N PRO A 323 -25.09 0.31 -9.88
CA PRO A 323 -26.50 0.55 -10.14
C PRO A 323 -27.28 -0.77 -10.05
N ALA A 324 -28.22 -0.86 -9.12
CA ALA A 324 -29.23 -1.91 -9.10
C ALA A 324 -30.24 -1.68 -10.24
N ARG A 325 -30.42 -2.68 -11.10
CA ARG A 325 -31.47 -2.73 -12.13
C ARG A 325 -32.75 -3.29 -11.53
N THR A 326 -33.85 -2.55 -11.63
CA THR A 326 -35.22 -3.10 -11.68
C THR A 326 -36.11 -2.20 -12.55
N ALA A 327 -37.06 -2.84 -13.24
CA ALA A 327 -37.74 -2.40 -14.45
C ALA A 327 -38.93 -1.44 -14.26
N ASP A 328 -39.16 -0.67 -15.33
CA ASP A 328 -40.39 -0.07 -15.90
C ASP A 328 -41.39 0.70 -15.02
N VAL A 329 -41.55 2.00 -15.29
CA VAL A 329 -42.78 2.67 -15.81
C VAL A 329 -42.54 4.19 -16.00
N GLU A 330 -42.82 4.65 -17.23
CA GLU A 330 -43.08 5.98 -17.84
C GLU A 330 -42.54 7.34 -17.29
N GLN A 331 -41.95 8.09 -18.23
CA GLN A 331 -41.56 9.52 -18.25
C GLN A 331 -42.79 10.47 -18.37
N PRO A 332 -42.70 11.76 -17.97
CA PRO A 332 -41.89 12.81 -18.62
C PRO A 332 -41.18 13.71 -17.56
N GLU A 333 -40.32 14.70 -17.78
CA GLU A 333 -39.87 15.53 -18.90
C GLU A 333 -38.51 16.16 -18.46
N ALA A 334 -37.80 16.78 -19.41
CA ALA A 334 -36.38 17.10 -19.37
C ALA A 334 -35.89 18.06 -18.27
N THR A 335 -34.75 17.73 -17.65
CA THR A 335 -33.75 18.71 -17.19
C THR A 335 -32.38 18.06 -17.28
N THR A 336 -31.57 18.51 -18.24
CA THR A 336 -30.19 18.09 -18.47
C THR A 336 -29.30 18.54 -17.30
N LEU A 337 -28.76 17.57 -16.55
CA LEU A 337 -27.58 17.74 -15.71
C LEU A 337 -26.34 17.26 -16.48
N PRO A 338 -25.19 17.94 -16.37
CA PRO A 338 -23.98 17.53 -17.07
C PRO A 338 -23.41 16.25 -16.44
N ALA A 339 -23.07 15.29 -17.29
CA ALA A 339 -22.29 14.13 -16.90
C ALA A 339 -20.83 14.56 -16.71
N ASP A 340 -20.31 14.47 -15.50
CA ASP A 340 -18.88 14.60 -15.21
C ASP A 340 -18.16 13.35 -15.74
N ASN A 341 -17.89 13.35 -17.04
CA ASN A 341 -16.88 12.51 -17.67
C ASN A 341 -15.51 13.20 -17.53
N GLU A 342 -15.04 13.31 -16.28
CA GLU A 342 -13.72 13.87 -15.99
C GLU A 342 -12.64 12.90 -16.48
N SER A 343 -12.23 13.09 -17.73
CA SER A 343 -11.11 12.40 -18.36
C SER A 343 -9.82 13.00 -17.82
N ALA A 344 -9.38 12.51 -16.65
CA ALA A 344 -8.09 12.88 -16.09
C ALA A 344 -6.98 12.53 -17.11
N LYS A 345 -6.25 13.55 -17.57
CA LYS A 345 -5.14 13.39 -18.51
C LYS A 345 -3.97 12.75 -17.76
N VAL A 346 -3.53 11.59 -18.22
CA VAL A 346 -2.29 10.96 -17.73
C VAL A 346 -1.12 11.83 -18.18
N GLU A 347 -0.35 12.36 -17.23
CA GLU A 347 0.77 13.25 -17.55
C GLU A 347 2.04 12.47 -17.87
N GLU A 348 2.35 11.47 -17.04
CA GLU A 348 3.59 10.70 -17.15
C GLU A 348 3.40 9.29 -16.59
N THR A 349 3.96 8.30 -17.27
CA THR A 349 4.15 6.93 -16.74
C THR A 349 5.65 6.66 -16.66
N ILE A 350 6.16 6.46 -15.46
CA ILE A 350 7.58 6.26 -15.17
C ILE A 350 7.77 4.80 -14.75
N VAL A 351 8.78 4.15 -15.32
CA VAL A 351 9.13 2.74 -15.05
C VAL A 351 10.55 2.68 -14.51
N PHE A 352 10.73 2.07 -13.34
CA PHE A 352 12.02 1.85 -12.70
C PHE A 352 12.28 0.36 -12.55
N ARG A 353 13.47 -0.10 -12.95
CA ARG A 353 13.85 -1.51 -12.93
C ARG A 353 14.89 -1.74 -11.84
N GLU A 354 14.62 -2.65 -10.91
CA GLU A 354 15.51 -3.03 -9.81
C GLU A 354 15.79 -4.53 -9.85
N VAL A 355 17.06 -4.92 -9.91
CA VAL A 355 17.50 -6.31 -9.97
C VAL A 355 17.96 -6.75 -8.58
N ILE A 356 17.19 -7.63 -7.94
CA ILE A 356 17.57 -8.22 -6.64
C ILE A 356 18.34 -9.52 -6.94
N THR A 357 19.66 -9.49 -6.79
CA THR A 357 20.49 -10.69 -6.84
C THR A 357 20.51 -11.36 -5.45
N ARG A 358 20.20 -12.66 -5.38
CA ARG A 358 20.42 -13.44 -4.16
C ARG A 358 21.92 -13.55 -3.93
N GLN A 359 22.44 -12.93 -2.87
CA GLN A 359 23.72 -13.32 -2.30
C GLN A 359 23.42 -14.39 -1.25
N GLU A 360 23.78 -15.64 -1.55
CA GLU A 360 23.86 -16.68 -0.53
C GLU A 360 25.13 -16.42 0.29
N GLU A 361 24.97 -15.97 1.54
CA GLU A 361 26.04 -16.01 2.52
C GLU A 361 26.26 -17.47 2.90
N GLN A 362 27.34 -18.06 2.37
CA GLN A 362 27.77 -19.41 2.70
C GLN A 362 28.57 -19.36 4.01
N GLU A 363 27.90 -19.63 5.13
CA GLU A 363 28.55 -19.92 6.42
C GLU A 363 29.23 -21.29 6.34
N ASP A 364 30.53 -21.31 6.00
CA ASP A 364 31.38 -22.50 6.16
C ASP A 364 31.65 -22.72 7.66
N ALA A 365 30.77 -23.49 8.31
CA ALA A 365 31.03 -24.09 9.61
C ALA A 365 31.85 -25.38 9.44
N SER A 366 33.18 -25.27 9.47
CA SER A 366 34.06 -26.43 9.68
C SER A 366 34.42 -26.55 11.17
N PHE A 367 33.91 -27.62 11.76
CA PHE A 367 34.14 -28.04 13.13
C PHE A 367 35.23 -29.12 13.11
N GLU A 368 36.46 -28.80 13.53
CA GLU A 368 37.45 -29.81 13.92
C GLU A 368 38.00 -29.50 15.32
N SER A 369 37.86 -30.50 16.18
CA SER A 369 38.34 -30.55 17.55
C SER A 369 39.78 -31.05 17.62
N ALA A 370 40.69 -30.31 18.27
CA ALA A 370 41.78 -30.88 19.08
C ALA A 370 42.60 -29.82 19.85
N SER A 371 42.55 -29.93 21.18
CA SER A 371 43.62 -29.76 22.18
C SER A 371 44.68 -28.64 22.06
N GLY A 372 44.67 -27.74 23.05
CA GLY A 372 45.77 -27.49 23.98
C GLY A 372 47.13 -26.98 23.46
N SER A 373 47.42 -25.68 23.67
CA SER A 373 48.49 -25.19 24.56
C SER A 373 48.87 -23.72 24.27
N SER A 374 49.33 -23.06 25.32
CA SER A 374 49.75 -21.67 25.43
C SER A 374 51.01 -21.32 24.63
N ARG A 375 51.04 -20.15 23.97
CA ARG A 375 52.04 -19.07 24.17
C ARG A 375 51.88 -17.89 23.17
N ARG A 376 51.80 -16.70 23.77
CA ARG A 376 52.37 -15.36 23.43
C ARG A 376 52.83 -15.01 21.99
N THR A 377 52.60 -13.71 21.71
CA THR A 377 53.32 -12.70 20.89
C THR A 377 52.92 -12.46 19.44
N GLY A 378 52.79 -11.17 19.10
CA GLY A 378 53.06 -10.66 17.75
C GLY A 378 52.00 -9.74 17.16
N TRP A 379 52.23 -8.42 17.21
CA TRP A 379 51.57 -7.41 16.38
C TRP A 379 51.67 -7.73 14.87
N GLN A 380 50.63 -7.37 14.09
CA GLN A 380 50.79 -6.54 12.89
C GLN A 380 49.46 -5.98 12.34
N LEU A 381 49.57 -4.76 11.79
CA LEU A 381 48.55 -3.96 11.10
C LEU A 381 48.30 -4.42 9.66
N GLY A 382 47.12 -4.08 9.12
CA GLY A 382 46.79 -3.97 7.69
C GLY A 382 45.59 -4.85 7.31
N ALA A 383 44.58 -4.42 6.55
CA ALA A 383 44.36 -3.22 5.77
C ALA A 383 42.85 -3.04 5.53
N LEU A 384 42.44 -1.79 5.27
CA LEU A 384 41.11 -1.43 4.78
C LEU A 384 40.83 -2.07 3.40
N LEU A 385 39.63 -2.62 3.23
CA LEU A 385 38.99 -2.81 1.94
C LEU A 385 37.60 -2.18 2.00
N ALA A 386 37.50 -0.96 1.47
CA ALA A 386 36.22 -0.32 1.17
C ALA A 386 35.69 -0.89 -0.16
N ALA A 387 34.59 -1.62 -0.11
CA ALA A 387 33.84 -2.02 -1.30
C ALA A 387 32.94 -0.86 -1.74
N LEU A 388 33.29 -0.23 -2.86
CA LEU A 388 32.45 0.73 -3.57
C LEU A 388 31.47 -0.06 -4.44
N CYS A 389 30.18 -0.05 -4.10
CA CYS A 389 29.11 -0.50 -5.00
C CYS A 389 28.66 0.68 -5.88
N THR A 390 28.93 0.59 -7.18
CA THR A 390 28.37 1.48 -8.19
C THR A 390 26.97 1.02 -8.57
N ILE A 391 25.94 1.81 -8.22
CA ILE A 391 24.57 1.65 -8.71
C ILE A 391 24.50 2.27 -10.10
N ALA A 392 24.28 1.46 -11.14
CA ALA A 392 23.96 1.95 -12.48
C ALA A 392 22.44 2.18 -12.56
N LEU A 393 22.01 3.45 -12.55
CA LEU A 393 20.66 3.86 -12.91
C LEU A 393 20.61 4.11 -14.42
N GLU A 394 20.02 3.19 -15.17
CA GLU A 394 19.66 3.43 -16.57
C GLU A 394 18.25 4.05 -16.62
N ILE A 395 18.19 5.36 -16.86
CA ILE A 395 16.93 6.06 -17.15
C ILE A 395 16.67 5.94 -18.65
N VAL A 396 15.81 5.01 -19.05
CA VAL A 396 15.25 5.00 -20.41
C VAL A 396 14.06 5.95 -20.43
N ARG A 397 14.17 7.05 -21.15
CA ARG A 397 13.12 8.05 -21.35
C ARG A 397 12.41 7.74 -22.67
N HIS A 398 11.12 7.40 -22.62
CA HIS A 398 10.27 7.25 -23.80
C HIS A 398 9.08 8.20 -23.74
#